data_AF-A0A662KVD3-F1
#
_entry.id   AF-A0A662KVD3-F1
#
_cell.length_a   1.000
_cell.length_b   1.000
_cell.length_c   1.000
_cell.angle_alpha   90.00
_cell.angle_beta   90.00
_cell.angle_gamma   90.00
#
_symmetry.space_group_name_H-M   'P 1'
#
loop_
_entity.id
_entity.type
_entity.pdbx_description
1 polymer ?
#
loop_
_entity_poly.entity_id
_entity_poly.type
_entity_poly.pdbx_seq_one_letter_code
_entity_poly.pdbx_strand_id
1 'polypeptide(L)'
;MDKSYRTFIVIATVLLLFVPSTILNDITQSSSIENMPFKQEIAIPVDSTVARYQPVDVHISFNHPCWAKNESRHSVRVCYNDGSGLTEIESQIYSLHFTDDSHIDSCNIVFILPGDANESIILCILRYFLLLVQG
;
A
#
# COMPACT_ATOMS: atom_id res chain seq x y z
N MET A 1 1.69 -29.10 -47.27
CA MET A 1 1.88 -27.83 -46.53
C MET A 1 2.29 -26.78 -47.54
N ASP A 2 1.32 -26.00 -48.01
CA ASP A 2 1.47 -25.21 -49.22
C ASP A 2 2.44 -24.06 -49.01
N LYS A 3 3.18 -23.69 -50.06
CA LYS A 3 4.20 -22.64 -50.02
C LYS A 3 3.63 -21.31 -49.47
N SER A 4 2.35 -21.06 -49.73
CA SER A 4 1.59 -19.92 -49.20
C SER A 4 1.48 -19.93 -47.67
N TYR A 5 1.20 -21.09 -47.08
CA TYR A 5 1.07 -21.26 -45.63
C TYR A 5 2.40 -21.06 -44.88
N ARG A 6 3.50 -21.54 -45.46
CA ARG A 6 4.85 -21.33 -44.91
C ARG A 6 5.23 -19.85 -44.91
N THR A 7 4.92 -19.13 -45.99
CA THR A 7 5.16 -17.69 -46.07
C THR A 7 4.30 -16.92 -45.05
N PHE A 8 3.05 -17.33 -44.87
CA PHE A 8 2.16 -16.71 -43.90
C PHE A 8 2.66 -16.86 -42.45
N ILE A 9 3.16 -18.05 -42.08
CA ILE A 9 3.76 -18.28 -40.77
C ILE A 9 4.98 -17.38 -40.56
N VAL A 10 5.89 -17.31 -41.55
CA VAL A 10 7.11 -16.51 -41.40
C VAL A 10 6.78 -15.03 -41.24
N ILE A 11 5.82 -14.50 -42.00
CA ILE A 11 5.38 -13.10 -41.87
C ILE A 11 4.77 -12.85 -40.48
N ALA A 12 3.90 -13.75 -40.00
CA ALA A 12 3.31 -13.64 -38.67
C ALA A 12 4.36 -13.66 -37.55
N THR A 13 5.37 -14.53 -37.64
CA THR A 13 6.45 -14.62 -36.66
C THR A 13 7.33 -13.36 -36.67
N VAL A 14 7.63 -12.80 -37.84
CA VAL A 14 8.42 -11.57 -37.96
C VAL A 14 7.64 -10.37 -37.40
N LEU A 15 6.33 -10.27 -37.69
CA LEU A 15 5.48 -9.18 -37.17
C LEU A 15 5.41 -9.19 -35.63
N LEU A 16 5.43 -10.38 -35.02
CA LEU A 16 5.43 -10.54 -33.56
C LEU A 16 6.73 -10.07 -32.88
N LEU A 17 7.84 -10.02 -33.62
CA LEU A 17 9.16 -9.57 -33.12
C LEU A 17 9.34 -8.05 -33.21
N PHE A 18 8.46 -7.34 -33.93
CA PHE A 18 8.47 -5.87 -34.04
C PHE A 18 7.49 -5.18 -33.08
N VAL A 19 6.88 -5.92 -32.15
CA VAL A 19 6.04 -5.29 -31.12
C VAL A 19 6.95 -4.50 -30.19
N PRO A 20 6.79 -3.16 -30.09
CA PRO A 20 7.61 -2.34 -29.21
C PRO A 20 7.41 -2.81 -27.76
N SER A 21 8.52 -3.06 -27.06
CA SER A 21 8.54 -3.45 -25.64
C SER A 21 8.09 -2.33 -24.68
N THR A 22 7.55 -1.23 -25.19
CA THR A 22 7.16 -0.04 -24.42
C THR A 22 5.78 -0.11 -23.79
N ILE A 23 5.01 -1.20 -23.97
CA ILE A 23 3.65 -1.33 -23.44
C ILE A 23 3.62 -1.96 -22.02
N LEU A 24 4.76 -2.44 -21.50
CA LEU A 24 4.80 -3.06 -20.17
C LEU A 24 5.16 -2.11 -19.02
N ASN A 25 4.99 -0.79 -19.18
CA ASN A 25 5.30 0.17 -18.12
C ASN A 25 4.06 0.72 -17.40
N ASP A 26 2.84 0.36 -17.81
CA ASP A 26 1.60 0.95 -17.29
C ASP A 26 0.73 -0.03 -16.47
N ILE A 27 1.34 -1.09 -15.92
CA ILE A 27 0.70 -2.00 -14.94
C ILE A 27 1.24 -1.76 -13.52
N THR A 28 1.92 -0.63 -13.31
CA THR A 28 2.22 -0.14 -11.96
C THR A 28 1.48 1.17 -11.73
N GLN A 29 0.15 1.10 -11.79
CA GLN A 29 -0.65 1.99 -10.95
C GLN A 29 -0.44 1.55 -9.49
N SER A 30 0.78 1.77 -8.99
CA SER A 30 1.06 1.79 -7.57
C SER A 30 0.07 2.79 -7.00
N SER A 31 -0.81 2.32 -6.12
CA SER A 31 -1.67 3.16 -5.30
C SER A 31 -0.77 4.05 -4.44
N SER A 32 -0.24 5.13 -5.01
CA SER A 32 0.71 6.00 -4.34
C SER A 32 0.04 6.52 -3.07
N ILE A 33 0.73 6.36 -1.95
CA ILE A 33 0.29 6.78 -0.61
C ILE A 33 -0.06 8.26 -0.59
N GLU A 34 0.65 9.04 -1.41
CA GLU A 34 0.38 10.45 -1.68
C GLU A 34 -1.09 10.71 -2.07
N ASN A 35 -1.71 9.80 -2.83
CA ASN A 35 -3.06 9.93 -3.36
C ASN A 35 -4.13 9.31 -2.46
N MET A 36 -3.79 8.87 -1.24
CA MET A 36 -4.79 8.33 -0.33
C MET A 36 -5.80 9.40 0.12
N PRO A 37 -7.10 9.08 0.11
CA PRO A 37 -8.16 10.05 0.38
C PRO A 37 -8.20 10.50 1.85
N PHE A 38 -7.68 9.69 2.77
CA PHE A 38 -7.64 10.02 4.18
C PHE A 38 -6.24 9.77 4.74
N LYS A 39 -5.75 10.74 5.51
CA LYS A 39 -4.49 10.69 6.23
C LYS A 39 -4.75 11.23 7.63
N GLN A 40 -4.20 10.56 8.62
CA GLN A 40 -4.28 10.94 10.02
C GLN A 40 -2.86 10.96 10.58
N GLU A 41 -2.39 12.12 10.99
CA GLU A 41 -1.11 12.23 11.69
C GLU A 41 -1.27 11.74 13.13
N ILE A 42 -0.26 11.02 13.61
CA ILE A 42 -0.22 10.44 14.95
C ILE A 42 1.12 10.82 15.59
N ALA A 43 1.04 11.42 16.77
CA ALA A 43 2.20 11.66 17.59
C ALA A 43 2.67 10.34 18.20
N ILE A 44 3.96 10.03 18.05
CA ILE A 44 4.54 8.86 18.70
C ILE A 44 4.57 9.16 20.22
N PRO A 45 4.01 8.28 21.08
CA PRO A 45 4.00 8.50 22.53
C PRO A 45 5.37 8.24 23.20
N VAL A 46 6.45 8.15 22.41
CA VAL A 46 7.81 7.90 22.87
C VAL A 46 8.78 8.86 22.18
N ASP A 47 9.87 9.18 22.88
CA ASP A 47 10.96 9.97 22.32
C ASP A 47 11.54 9.25 21.08
N SER A 48 11.40 9.89 19.92
CA SER A 48 11.83 9.35 18.63
C SER A 48 13.32 9.04 18.62
N THR A 49 14.13 9.74 19.41
CA THR A 49 15.58 9.48 19.51
C THR A 49 15.88 8.14 20.18
N VAL A 50 15.05 7.72 21.13
CA VAL A 50 15.18 6.46 21.87
C VAL A 50 14.51 5.31 21.11
N ALA A 51 13.42 5.60 20.40
CA ALA A 51 12.60 4.61 19.71
C ALA A 51 13.16 4.18 18.34
N ARG A 52 14.25 4.79 17.84
CA ARG A 52 14.83 4.44 16.54
C ARG A 52 15.19 2.95 16.49
N TYR A 53 14.78 2.31 15.40
CA TYR A 53 14.99 0.88 15.16
C TYR A 53 14.39 -0.02 16.25
N GLN A 54 13.48 0.51 17.08
CA GLN A 54 12.72 -0.25 18.05
C GLN A 54 11.30 -0.49 17.54
N PRO A 55 10.69 -1.62 17.93
CA PRO A 55 9.26 -1.81 17.73
C PRO A 55 8.49 -0.81 18.58
N VAL A 56 7.55 -0.11 17.95
CA VAL A 56 6.60 0.78 18.58
C VAL A 56 5.23 0.13 18.51
N ASP A 57 4.55 0.03 19.65
CA ASP A 57 3.21 -0.53 19.76
C ASP A 57 2.25 0.58 20.24
N VAL A 58 1.24 0.88 19.43
CA VAL A 58 0.31 1.98 19.68
C VAL A 58 -1.12 1.57 19.42
N HIS A 59 -2.01 1.98 20.32
CA HIS A 59 -3.45 1.92 20.09
C HIS A 59 -3.89 3.16 19.30
N ILE A 60 -4.57 2.95 18.19
CA ILE A 60 -5.07 4.02 17.31
C ILE A 60 -6.59 3.99 17.27
N SER A 61 -7.20 5.16 17.44
CA SER A 61 -8.58 5.44 17.07
C SER A 61 -8.61 6.26 15.78
N PHE A 62 -9.35 5.79 14.78
CA PHE A 62 -9.43 6.44 13.48
C PHE A 62 -10.52 7.52 13.49
N ASN A 63 -10.18 8.70 12.97
CA ASN A 63 -11.16 9.78 12.73
C ASN A 63 -12.25 9.34 11.73
N HIS A 64 -11.92 8.38 10.86
CA HIS A 64 -12.82 7.76 9.91
C HIS A 64 -12.65 6.24 9.94
N PRO A 65 -13.73 5.45 10.05
CA PRO A 65 -13.65 4.01 9.98
C PRO A 65 -12.92 3.54 8.73
N CYS A 66 -12.07 2.53 8.90
CA CYS A 66 -11.18 1.97 7.91
C CYS A 66 -11.70 0.59 7.47
N TRP A 67 -11.52 0.23 6.20
CA TRP A 67 -11.90 -1.11 5.74
C TRP A 67 -10.93 -2.16 6.28
N ALA A 68 -11.48 -3.17 6.95
CA ALA A 68 -10.73 -4.34 7.37
C ALA A 68 -11.66 -5.55 7.43
N LYS A 69 -11.22 -6.67 6.87
CA LYS A 69 -11.86 -7.98 7.05
C LYS A 69 -11.22 -8.77 8.19
N ASN A 70 -9.92 -8.60 8.37
CA ASN A 70 -9.11 -9.17 9.45
C ASN A 70 -7.71 -8.53 9.44
N GLU A 71 -6.84 -8.95 10.35
CA GLU A 71 -5.48 -8.46 10.55
C GLU A 71 -4.58 -8.62 9.32
N SER A 72 -4.90 -9.53 8.40
CA SER A 72 -4.15 -9.74 7.16
C SER A 72 -4.81 -9.10 5.94
N ARG A 73 -6.05 -8.63 6.05
CA ARG A 73 -6.84 -8.08 4.94
C ARG A 73 -7.49 -6.77 5.37
N HIS A 74 -6.74 -5.69 5.21
CA HIS A 74 -7.13 -4.35 5.61
C HIS A 74 -6.53 -3.28 4.71
N SER A 75 -7.01 -2.05 4.88
CA SER A 75 -6.56 -0.88 4.13
C SER A 75 -5.73 0.11 4.96
N VAL A 76 -5.43 -0.22 6.23
CA VAL A 76 -4.48 0.52 7.08
C VAL A 76 -3.07 0.49 6.45
N ARG A 77 -2.41 1.65 6.37
CA ARG A 77 -1.03 1.82 5.91
C ARG A 77 -0.30 2.78 6.85
N VAL A 78 0.89 2.41 7.31
CA VAL A 78 1.71 3.26 8.19
C VAL A 78 2.78 3.93 7.36
N CYS A 79 2.92 5.25 7.48
CA CYS A 79 3.88 6.02 6.70
C CYS A 79 4.60 7.02 7.60
N TYR A 80 5.79 7.44 7.20
CA TYR A 80 6.51 8.55 7.83
C TYR A 80 6.91 9.57 6.77
N ASN A 81 7.23 10.78 7.24
CA ASN A 81 7.73 11.85 6.40
C ASN A 81 9.08 12.34 6.93
N ASP A 82 10.12 12.18 6.10
CA ASP A 82 11.49 12.64 6.36
C ASP A 82 11.80 14.00 5.70
N GLY A 83 10.79 14.64 5.10
CA GLY A 83 10.91 15.87 4.32
C GLY A 83 11.01 15.67 2.81
N SER A 84 11.14 14.43 2.33
CA SER A 84 11.16 14.09 0.90
C SER A 84 9.83 13.60 0.34
N GLY A 85 8.88 13.27 1.22
CA GLY A 85 7.56 12.72 0.88
C GLY A 85 7.09 11.69 1.89
N LEU A 86 5.98 11.01 1.58
CA LEU A 86 5.48 9.90 2.41
C LEU A 86 6.15 8.58 2.02
N THR A 87 6.83 7.96 2.99
CA THR A 87 7.43 6.63 2.83
C THR A 87 6.66 5.62 3.67
N GLU A 88 6.23 4.51 3.06
CA GLU A 88 5.55 3.40 3.77
C GLU A 88 6.50 2.67 4.70
N ILE A 89 5.99 2.22 5.84
CA ILE A 89 6.69 1.33 6.77
C ILE A 89 5.88 0.05 6.90
N GLU A 90 6.57 -1.09 6.89
CA GLU A 90 5.96 -2.35 7.25
C GLU A 90 5.37 -2.29 8.66
N SER A 91 4.14 -2.75 8.79
CA SER A 91 3.39 -2.72 10.03
C SER A 91 2.48 -3.94 10.15
N GLN A 92 2.16 -4.29 11.39
CA GLN A 92 1.17 -5.30 11.73
C GLN A 92 0.06 -4.64 12.55
N ILE A 93 -1.20 -4.95 12.24
CA ILE A 93 -2.34 -4.53 13.04
C ILE A 93 -2.93 -5.71 13.81
N TYR A 94 -3.51 -5.46 14.98
CA TYR A 94 -4.18 -6.47 15.80
C TYR A 94 -5.23 -5.84 16.73
N SER A 95 -6.00 -6.67 17.44
CA SER A 95 -7.07 -6.22 18.35
C SER A 95 -8.04 -5.26 17.65
N LEU A 96 -8.56 -5.68 16.50
CA LEU A 96 -9.47 -4.89 15.67
C LEU A 96 -10.81 -4.67 16.37
N HIS A 97 -11.25 -3.41 16.49
CA HIS A 97 -12.61 -3.08 16.91
C HIS A 97 -13.47 -2.78 15.69
N PHE A 98 -14.41 -3.69 15.40
CA PHE A 98 -15.29 -3.61 14.25
C PHE A 98 -16.52 -2.76 14.54
N THR A 99 -16.81 -1.81 13.66
CA THR A 99 -18.08 -1.05 13.67
C THR A 99 -19.20 -1.76 12.90
N ASP A 100 -18.82 -2.58 11.93
CA ASP A 100 -19.68 -3.45 11.12
C ASP A 100 -18.87 -4.66 10.61
N ASP A 101 -19.43 -5.47 9.73
CA ASP A 101 -18.80 -6.69 9.21
C ASP A 101 -17.51 -6.47 8.39
N SER A 102 -17.16 -5.21 8.07
CA SER A 102 -16.10 -4.87 7.12
C SER A 102 -15.31 -3.61 7.45
N HIS A 103 -15.64 -2.90 8.53
CA HIS A 103 -14.96 -1.69 8.95
C HIS A 103 -14.58 -1.71 10.42
N ILE A 104 -13.44 -1.07 10.70
CA ILE A 104 -12.90 -0.90 12.04
C ILE A 104 -12.76 0.60 12.35
N ASP A 105 -13.01 1.00 13.59
CA ASP A 105 -12.76 2.37 14.07
C ASP A 105 -11.51 2.48 14.96
N SER A 106 -10.95 1.35 15.40
CA SER A 106 -9.74 1.32 16.19
C SER A 106 -9.04 -0.04 16.10
N CYS A 107 -7.73 -0.02 16.30
CA CYS A 107 -6.89 -1.21 16.44
C CYS A 107 -5.57 -0.86 17.13
N ASN A 108 -4.79 -1.88 17.44
CA ASN A 108 -3.40 -1.71 17.80
C ASN A 108 -2.52 -1.89 16.55
N ILE A 109 -1.43 -1.15 16.48
CA ILE A 109 -0.48 -1.18 15.37
C ILE A 109 0.93 -1.32 15.94
N VAL A 110 1.68 -2.27 15.39
CA VAL A 110 3.12 -2.44 15.65
C VAL A 110 3.91 -2.20 14.38
N PHE A 111 4.97 -1.41 14.49
CA PHE A 111 5.92 -1.13 13.40
C PHE A 111 7.30 -0.84 13.98
N ILE A 112 8.34 -0.91 13.14
CA ILE A 112 9.70 -0.51 13.53
C ILE A 112 9.92 0.93 13.10
N LEU A 113 10.30 1.82 14.02
CA LEU A 113 10.56 3.22 13.69
C LEU A 113 11.86 3.33 12.85
N PRO A 114 11.81 3.89 11.63
CA PRO A 114 13.01 4.14 10.84
C PRO A 114 13.94 5.14 11.56
N GLY A 115 15.25 4.96 11.42
CA GLY A 115 16.22 5.88 12.06
C GLY A 115 16.17 7.32 11.56
N ASP A 116 15.63 7.51 10.34
CA ASP A 116 15.49 8.81 9.69
C ASP A 116 14.08 9.40 9.85
N ALA A 117 13.20 8.73 10.61
CA ALA A 117 11.88 9.25 10.90
C ALA A 117 11.99 10.43 11.88
N ASN A 118 11.29 11.52 11.53
CA ASN A 118 11.10 12.67 12.43
C ASN A 118 10.21 12.30 13.63
N GLU A 119 9.92 13.28 14.49
CA GLU A 119 9.08 13.12 15.69
C GLU A 119 7.60 12.75 15.41
N SER A 120 7.15 12.70 14.15
CA SER A 120 5.78 12.34 13.78
C SER A 120 5.69 11.24 12.73
N ILE A 121 4.65 10.40 12.88
CA ILE A 121 4.26 9.36 11.93
C ILE A 121 2.90 9.73 11.36
N ILE A 122 2.74 9.51 10.05
CA ILE A 122 1.49 9.79 9.35
C ILE A 122 0.84 8.45 9.02
N LEU A 123 -0.24 8.14 9.72
CA LEU A 123 -1.07 7.00 9.36
C LEU A 123 -1.89 7.35 8.12
N CYS A 124 -1.65 6.64 7.02
CA CYS A 124 -2.42 6.80 5.80
C CYS A 124 -3.52 5.73 5.76
N ILE A 125 -4.76 6.16 5.59
CA ILE A 125 -5.93 5.27 5.71
C ILE A 125 -6.71 5.31 4.39
N LEU A 126 -6.86 4.16 3.77
CA LEU A 126 -7.80 4.01 2.65
C LEU A 126 -9.19 3.69 3.21
N ARG A 127 -10.12 4.64 3.12
CA ARG A 127 -11.52 4.43 3.53
C ARG A 127 -12.33 3.55 2.56
N TYR A 128 -11.87 3.40 1.31
CA TYR A 128 -12.64 2.70 0.29
C TYR A 128 -11.77 1.73 -0.52
N PHE A 129 -12.18 0.47 -0.45
CA PHE A 129 -12.08 -0.49 -1.54
C PHE A 129 -12.45 0.19 -2.86
N LEU A 130 -11.47 0.59 -3.66
CA LEU A 130 -11.70 0.88 -5.08
C LEU A 130 -10.82 -0.04 -5.91
N LEU A 131 -11.48 -1.03 -6.50
CA LEU A 131 -11.11 -1.68 -7.77
C LEU A 131 -9.82 -2.53 -7.79
N LEU A 132 -9.82 -3.66 -7.10
CA LEU A 132 -9.42 -4.92 -7.74
C LEU A 132 -10.40 -6.04 -7.36
N VAL A 133 -11.61 -5.93 -7.92
CA VAL A 133 -12.25 -7.11 -8.51
C VAL A 133 -11.43 -7.43 -9.75
N GLN A 134 -10.63 -8.48 -9.70
CA GLN A 134 -10.73 -9.61 -10.63
C GLN A 134 -10.53 -10.83 -9.72
N GLY A 135 -11.57 -11.60 -9.45
CA GLY A 135 -12.19 -12.49 -10.43
C GLY A 135 -11.64 -13.87 -10.13
#